data_AF-C6J6Z7-F1
#
_entry.id   AF-C6J6Z7-F1
#
_cell.length_a   1.000
_cell.length_b   1.000
_cell.length_c   1.000
_cell.angle_alpha   90.00
_cell.angle_beta   90.00
_cell.angle_gamma   90.00
#
_symmetry.space_group_name_H-M   'P 1'
#
loop_
_entity.id
_entity.type
_entity.pdbx_description
1 polymer ?
#
loop_
_entity_poly.entity_id
_entity_poly.type
_entity_poly.pdbx_seq_one_letter_code
_entity_poly.pdbx_strand_id
1 'polypeptide(L)'
;MKPDMGNWRHHVSIGIDDILEDDKASVEQKGRMIADRLSREACFRSFPYVANFRTAQTADELDQWLERMYDFADRHRIWIR
;
A
#
# COMPACT_ATOMS: atom_id res chain seq x y z
N MET A 1 -34.73 -3.46 15.99
CA MET A 1 -33.41 -3.40 16.68
C MET A 1 -32.34 -3.47 15.61
N LYS A 2 -31.58 -2.39 15.41
CA LYS A 2 -30.39 -2.44 14.54
C LYS A 2 -29.28 -3.14 15.32
N PRO A 3 -28.55 -4.10 14.75
CA PRO A 3 -27.42 -4.70 15.43
C PRO A 3 -26.42 -3.60 15.77
N ASP A 4 -26.01 -3.58 17.03
CA ASP A 4 -24.95 -2.76 17.59
C ASP A 4 -23.67 -3.03 16.78
N MET A 5 -23.38 -2.14 15.81
CA MET A 5 -22.10 -2.15 15.11
C MET A 5 -21.07 -1.66 16.12
N GLY A 6 -20.46 -2.60 16.84
CA GLY A 6 -19.39 -2.31 17.80
C GLY A 6 -18.44 -1.28 17.23
N ASN A 7 -18.13 -0.26 18.02
CA ASN A 7 -17.28 0.88 17.65
C ASN A 7 -15.90 0.44 17.10
N TRP A 8 -15.78 0.14 15.80
CA TRP A 8 -14.48 0.00 15.13
C TRP A 8 -13.97 1.40 14.78
N ARG A 9 -13.29 2.05 15.74
CA ARG A 9 -12.78 3.44 15.64
C ARG A 9 -11.39 3.57 15.03
N HIS A 10 -10.77 2.48 14.57
CA HIS A 10 -9.39 2.50 14.05
C HIS A 10 -9.37 2.08 12.58
N HIS A 11 -9.67 3.03 11.69
CA HIS A 11 -9.35 2.89 10.28
C HIS A 11 -7.91 3.34 10.08
N VAL A 12 -7.05 2.44 9.59
CA VAL A 12 -5.68 2.77 9.21
C VAL A 12 -5.69 3.09 7.72
N SER A 13 -5.27 4.30 7.36
CA SER A 13 -5.11 4.74 5.97
C SER A 13 -3.64 4.98 5.66
N ILE A 14 -3.15 4.46 4.55
CA ILE A 14 -1.79 4.70 4.06
C ILE A 14 -1.88 5.55 2.80
N GLY A 15 -1.23 6.71 2.80
CA GLY A 15 -1.12 7.59 1.64
C GLY A 15 0.02 7.17 0.73
N ILE A 16 -0.28 6.75 -0.50
CA ILE A 16 0.68 6.55 -1.60
C ILE A 16 0.29 7.30 -2.87
N ASP A 17 -0.90 7.90 -2.93
CA ASP A 17 -1.37 8.66 -4.11
C ASP A 17 -0.38 9.78 -4.49
N ASP A 18 0.23 10.45 -3.50
CA ASP A 18 1.29 11.45 -3.73
C ASP A 18 2.50 10.90 -4.49
N ILE A 19 2.80 9.61 -4.31
CA ILE A 19 3.90 8.94 -5.01
C ILE A 19 3.46 8.50 -6.41
N LEU A 20 2.22 8.00 -6.53
CA LEU A 20 1.67 7.52 -7.80
C LEU A 20 1.44 8.68 -8.78
N GLU A 21 0.98 9.82 -8.29
CA GLU A 21 0.71 11.04 -9.08
C GLU A 21 1.98 11.86 -9.40
N ASP A 22 3.15 11.50 -8.86
CA ASP A 22 4.40 12.21 -9.18
C ASP A 22 4.90 11.84 -10.59
N ASP A 23 4.54 12.65 -11.58
CA ASP A 23 4.99 12.49 -12.98
C ASP A 23 6.50 12.66 -13.18
N LYS A 24 7.22 13.22 -12.20
CA LYS A 24 8.68 13.43 -12.28
C LYS A 24 9.46 12.23 -11.76
N ALA A 25 8.82 11.35 -10.98
CA ALA A 25 9.45 10.16 -10.45
C ALA A 25 9.42 9.02 -11.47
N SER A 26 10.57 8.38 -11.71
CA SER A 26 10.62 7.13 -12.46
C SER A 26 9.90 6.00 -11.70
N VAL A 27 9.52 4.95 -12.42
CA VAL A 27 8.90 3.74 -11.83
C VAL A 27 9.75 3.19 -10.68
N GLU A 28 11.07 3.07 -10.88
CA GLU A 28 11.99 2.58 -9.86
C GLU A 28 12.00 3.49 -8.61
N GLN A 29 11.92 4.80 -8.80
CA GLN A 29 11.82 5.77 -7.70
C GLN A 29 10.50 5.60 -6.94
N LYS A 30 9.37 5.49 -7.65
CA LYS A 30 8.05 5.24 -7.05
C LYS A 30 8.04 3.95 -6.23
N GLY A 31 8.55 2.85 -6.80
CA GLY A 31 8.66 1.57 -6.11
C GLY A 31 9.50 1.66 -4.83
N ARG A 32 10.64 2.35 -4.86
CA ARG A 32 11.45 2.58 -3.64
C ARG A 32 10.73 3.41 -2.59
N MET A 33 10.04 4.47 -2.98
CA MET A 33 9.29 5.35 -2.08
C MET A 33 8.12 4.61 -1.41
N ILE A 34 7.37 3.82 -2.20
CA ILE A 34 6.29 2.98 -1.68
C ILE A 34 6.85 1.94 -0.69
N ALA A 35 7.92 1.23 -1.05
CA ALA A 35 8.56 0.25 -0.17
C ALA A 35 9.00 0.85 1.18
N ASP A 36 9.62 2.03 1.14
CA ASP A 36 10.05 2.74 2.35
C ASP A 36 8.86 3.17 3.21
N ARG A 37 7.78 3.66 2.58
CA ARG A 37 6.56 4.06 3.29
C ARG A 37 5.88 2.86 3.94
N LEU A 38 5.62 1.79 3.19
CA LEU A 38 5.01 0.57 3.72
C LEU A 38 5.85 -0.07 4.84
N SER A 39 7.18 0.04 4.79
CA SER A 39 8.06 -0.49 5.84
C SER A 39 7.89 0.22 7.20
N ARG A 40 7.42 1.48 7.18
CA ARG A 40 7.18 2.28 8.39
C ARG A 40 5.81 2.01 9.01
N GLU A 41 4.89 1.47 8.22
CA GLU A 41 3.52 1.18 8.63
C GLU A 41 3.42 -0.16 9.35
N ALA A 42 3.01 -0.14 10.62
CA ALA A 42 2.91 -1.35 11.45
C ALA A 42 1.95 -2.39 10.85
N CYS A 43 0.90 -1.94 10.15
CA CYS A 43 -0.09 -2.80 9.51
C CYS A 43 0.43 -3.53 8.26
N PHE A 44 1.55 -3.08 7.68
CA PHE A 44 2.21 -3.73 6.54
C PHE A 44 3.43 -4.56 6.92
N ARG A 45 3.75 -4.68 8.22
CA ARG A 45 4.87 -5.54 8.68
C ARG A 45 4.72 -7.01 8.29
N SER A 46 3.49 -7.50 8.17
CA SER A 46 3.20 -8.88 7.75
C SER A 46 3.04 -9.02 6.23
N PHE A 47 3.11 -7.93 5.47
CA PHE A 47 3.05 -8.00 4.02
C PHE A 47 4.39 -8.48 3.45
N PRO A 48 4.46 -9.67 2.82
CA PRO A 48 5.73 -10.29 2.47
C PRO A 48 6.42 -9.65 1.26
N TYR A 49 5.70 -8.82 0.48
CA TYR A 49 6.19 -8.30 -0.80
C TYR A 49 6.66 -6.84 -0.73
N VAL A 50 6.83 -6.24 0.46
CA VAL A 50 7.33 -4.86 0.61
C VAL A 50 8.67 -4.66 -0.13
N ALA A 51 9.57 -5.63 -0.05
CA ALA A 51 10.88 -5.54 -0.71
C ALA A 51 10.79 -5.61 -2.24
N ASN A 52 9.76 -6.27 -2.79
CA ASN A 52 9.58 -6.45 -4.23
C ASN A 52 9.25 -5.13 -4.95
N PHE A 53 8.66 -4.17 -4.26
CA PHE A 53 8.47 -2.83 -4.83
C PHE A 53 9.80 -2.18 -5.27
N ARG A 54 10.93 -2.51 -4.62
CA ARG A 54 12.25 -1.99 -4.99
C ARG A 54 12.82 -2.61 -6.26
N THR A 55 12.24 -3.72 -6.74
CA THR A 55 12.71 -4.44 -7.93
C THR A 55 11.93 -4.09 -9.18
N ALA A 56 10.84 -3.31 -9.08
CA ALA A 56 10.04 -2.89 -10.22
C ALA A 56 10.83 -1.95 -11.14
N GLN A 57 10.97 -2.34 -12.42
CA GLN A 57 11.62 -1.58 -13.48
C GLN A 57 10.62 -1.02 -14.49
N THR A 58 9.44 -1.65 -14.60
CA THR A 58 8.36 -1.24 -15.52
C THR A 58 7.07 -0.90 -14.78
N ALA A 59 6.20 -0.11 -15.42
CA ALA A 59 4.89 0.22 -14.88
C ALA A 59 4.07 -1.04 -14.57
N ASP A 60 4.07 -2.02 -15.50
CA ASP A 60 3.37 -3.30 -15.32
C ASP A 60 3.87 -4.09 -14.11
N GLU A 61 5.18 -4.07 -13.83
CA GLU A 61 5.74 -4.72 -12.63
C GLU A 61 5.30 -4.00 -11.36
N LEU A 62 5.32 -2.66 -11.37
CA LEU A 62 4.86 -1.87 -10.24
C LEU A 62 3.37 -2.09 -9.95
N ASP A 63 2.54 -2.14 -11.00
CA ASP A 63 1.11 -2.40 -10.91
C ASP A 63 0.82 -3.77 -10.32
N GLN A 64 1.55 -4.82 -10.71
CA GLN A 64 1.41 -6.15 -10.09
C GLN A 64 1.71 -6.15 -8.59
N TRP A 65 2.67 -5.35 -8.12
CA TRP A 65 2.95 -5.24 -6.69
C TRP A 65 1.88 -4.42 -5.97
N LEU A 66 1.37 -3.36 -6.61
CA LEU A 66 0.24 -2.59 -6.11
C LEU A 66 -1.01 -3.45 -5.97
N GLU A 67 -1.36 -4.26 -6.96
CA GLU A 67 -2.49 -5.20 -6.87
C GLU A 67 -2.38 -6.12 -5.65
N ARG A 68 -1.20 -6.74 -5.45
CA ARG A 68 -0.96 -7.60 -4.28
C ARG A 68 -1.04 -6.84 -2.95
N MET A 69 -0.61 -5.58 -2.96
CA MET A 69 -0.69 -4.69 -1.80
C MET A 69 -2.16 -4.34 -1.50
N TYR A 70 -2.97 -4.03 -2.51
CA TYR A 70 -4.41 -3.77 -2.37
C TYR A 70 -5.17 -5.01 -1.90
N ASP A 71 -4.88 -6.19 -2.44
CA ASP A 71 -5.43 -7.47 -1.98
C ASP A 71 -5.12 -7.73 -0.50
N PHE A 72 -3.88 -7.45 -0.09
CA PHE A 72 -3.48 -7.57 1.31
C PHE A 72 -4.23 -6.56 2.18
N ALA A 73 -4.31 -5.30 1.74
CA ALA A 73 -4.99 -4.22 2.44
C ALA A 73 -6.48 -4.54 2.64
N ASP A 74 -7.17 -5.01 1.60
CA ASP A 74 -8.59 -5.39 1.67
C ASP A 74 -8.83 -6.52 2.68
N ARG A 75 -8.04 -7.61 2.62
CA ARG A 75 -8.13 -8.73 3.57
C ARG A 75 -7.92 -8.31 5.02
N HIS A 76 -7.12 -7.27 5.24
CA HIS A 76 -6.79 -6.76 6.57
C HIS A 76 -7.59 -5.50 6.94
N ARG A 77 -8.54 -5.07 6.10
CA ARG A 77 -9.36 -3.85 6.25
C ARG A 77 -8.52 -2.57 6.44
N ILE A 78 -7.39 -2.50 5.74
CA ILE A 78 -6.53 -1.32 5.65
C ILE A 78 -6.97 -0.51 4.44
N TRP A 79 -7.12 0.80 4.60
CA TRP A 79 -7.46 1.69 3.49
C TRP A 79 -6.18 2.27 2.88
N ILE A 80 -6.18 2.42 1.56
CA ILE A 80 -5.10 3.07 0.82
C ILE A 80 -5.69 4.37 0.23
N ARG A 81 -4.92 5.46 0.30
CA ARG A 81 -5.24 6.81 -0.18
C ARG A 81 -3.97 7.46 -0.73
#